data_AF-A0A1R2B3N4-F1
#
_entry.id   AF-A0A1R2B3N4-F1
#
_cell.length_a   1.000
_cell.length_b   1.000
_cell.length_c   1.000
_cell.angle_alpha   90.00
_cell.angle_beta   90.00
_cell.angle_gamma   90.00
#
_symmetry.space_group_name_H-M   'P 1'
#
loop_
_entity.id
_entity.type
_entity.pdbx_description
1 polymer ?
#
loop_
_entity_poly.entity_id
_entity_poly.type
_entity_poly.pdbx_seq_one_letter_code
_entity_poly.pdbx_strand_id
1 'polypeptide(L)'
;MPKNVPYTFTTTGLSKLAPNLVTVYGANLPVDLQCSAYKVPKIDIQTTVSATLDINCNFIVRVGPDAKVTAFTIITQLSTQFSSSIKNQDGGIYMIVSLDNTNTEFSTFSLLNSNIGVFSLTKLAGAFNYYIYALVLKANTMLETTGIRLPLPNGVQVQKASFNIYQGAAEIDFQPIFG
;
A
#
# COMPACT_ATOMS: atom_id res chain seq x y z
N MET A 1 -6.18 -18.80 1.49
CA MET A 1 -4.75 -18.49 1.73
C MET A 1 -3.93 -19.76 1.51
N PRO A 2 -2.86 -19.74 0.70
CA PRO A 2 -1.94 -20.87 0.63
C PRO A 2 -1.32 -21.08 2.01
N LYS A 3 -1.39 -22.31 2.55
CA LYS A 3 -1.05 -22.68 3.93
C LYS A 3 0.45 -22.58 4.29
N ASN A 4 1.34 -22.32 3.33
CA ASN A 4 2.76 -22.40 3.55
C ASN A 4 3.45 -21.03 3.45
N VAL A 5 3.74 -20.53 4.66
CA VAL A 5 4.78 -19.58 5.11
C VAL A 5 4.26 -18.22 5.59
N PRO A 6 3.94 -18.07 6.89
CA PRO A 6 4.01 -16.77 7.53
C PRO A 6 5.50 -16.47 7.78
N TYR A 7 6.04 -15.43 7.15
CA TYR A 7 7.36 -14.96 7.50
C TYR A 7 7.27 -14.34 8.89
N THR A 8 7.82 -15.03 9.89
CA THR A 8 7.99 -14.43 11.21
C THR A 8 9.01 -13.31 11.08
N PHE A 9 8.66 -12.11 11.55
CA PHE A 9 9.53 -10.92 11.55
C PHE A 9 10.63 -11.04 12.61
N THR A 10 11.49 -12.04 12.43
CA THR A 10 12.69 -12.31 13.21
C THR A 10 13.85 -12.65 12.28
N THR A 11 15.09 -12.54 12.76
CA THR A 11 16.28 -12.89 11.97
C THR A 11 16.23 -14.33 11.45
N THR A 12 15.76 -15.28 12.27
CA THR A 12 15.55 -16.68 11.85
C THR A 12 14.42 -16.81 10.83
N GLY A 13 13.27 -16.17 11.06
CA GLY A 13 12.13 -16.26 10.15
C GLY A 13 12.42 -15.68 8.76
N LEU A 14 13.11 -14.53 8.73
CA LEU A 14 13.49 -13.84 7.51
C LEU A 14 14.76 -14.41 6.85
N SER A 15 15.49 -15.32 7.50
CA SER A 15 16.67 -15.99 6.89
C SER A 15 16.35 -16.75 5.59
N LYS A 16 15.09 -17.18 5.42
CA LYS A 16 14.61 -17.80 4.17
C LYS A 16 14.68 -16.84 2.97
N LEU A 17 14.58 -15.54 3.23
CA LEU A 17 14.64 -14.46 2.25
C LEU A 17 16.05 -13.84 2.19
N ALA A 18 16.64 -13.58 3.36
CA ALA A 18 17.95 -12.97 3.54
C ALA A 18 18.83 -13.83 4.49
N PRO A 19 19.51 -14.86 3.97
CA PRO A 19 20.16 -15.91 4.78
C PRO A 19 21.16 -15.42 5.82
N ASN A 20 21.87 -14.33 5.50
CA ASN A 20 22.95 -13.82 6.34
C ASN A 20 22.47 -13.07 7.59
N LEU A 21 21.16 -12.83 7.77
CA LEU A 21 20.62 -12.17 8.95
C LEU A 21 21.02 -12.88 10.26
N VAL A 22 20.91 -14.20 10.28
CA VAL A 22 21.22 -15.01 11.48
C VAL A 22 22.71 -15.01 11.75
N THR A 23 23.54 -15.07 10.71
CA THR A 23 25.00 -15.07 10.83
C THR A 23 25.52 -13.74 11.37
N VAL A 24 24.94 -12.61 10.95
CA VAL A 24 25.42 -11.28 11.34
C VAL A 24 24.89 -10.82 12.69
N TYR A 25 23.61 -11.07 12.99
CA TYR A 25 22.96 -10.52 14.19
C TYR A 25 22.60 -11.57 15.23
N GLY A 26 22.70 -12.86 14.92
CA GLY A 26 22.23 -13.95 15.76
C GLY A 26 20.79 -14.38 15.47
N ALA A 27 20.39 -15.50 16.07
CA ALA A 27 19.08 -16.12 15.84
C ALA A 27 17.97 -15.45 16.67
N ASN A 28 16.74 -15.49 16.13
CA ASN A 28 15.49 -15.15 16.80
C ASN A 28 15.37 -13.69 17.31
N LEU A 29 16.18 -12.77 16.81
CA LEU A 29 16.02 -11.35 17.14
C LEU A 29 14.84 -10.74 16.36
N PRO A 30 14.03 -9.86 16.97
CA PRO A 30 12.94 -9.17 16.26
C PRO A 30 13.45 -8.28 15.13
N VAL A 31 12.70 -8.23 14.04
CA VAL A 31 12.98 -7.37 12.88
C VAL A 31 11.78 -6.47 12.62
N ASP A 32 11.99 -5.15 12.70
CA ASP A 32 11.00 -4.16 12.27
C ASP A 32 11.14 -3.91 10.77
N LEU A 33 10.02 -3.83 10.06
CA LEU A 33 9.97 -3.35 8.68
C LEU A 33 9.35 -1.97 8.67
N GLN A 34 10.13 -0.96 8.29
CA GLN A 34 9.67 0.40 8.16
C GLN A 34 9.69 0.83 6.70
N CYS A 35 8.51 0.99 6.10
CA CYS A 35 8.36 1.42 4.71
C CYS A 35 7.76 2.82 4.64
N SER A 36 8.20 3.62 3.68
CA SER A 36 7.66 4.96 3.41
C SER A 36 7.73 5.29 1.93
N ALA A 37 6.74 6.02 1.42
CA ALA A 37 6.84 6.64 0.11
C ALA A 37 7.84 7.81 0.22
N TYR A 38 8.90 7.79 -0.59
CA TYR A 38 9.98 8.79 -0.51
C TYR A 38 9.94 9.82 -1.65
N LYS A 39 8.99 9.66 -2.57
CA LYS A 39 8.68 10.61 -3.65
C LYS A 39 7.18 10.85 -3.71
N VAL A 40 6.81 11.96 -4.34
CA VAL A 40 5.42 12.26 -4.66
C VAL A 40 4.86 11.14 -5.55
N PRO A 41 3.74 10.50 -5.18
CA PRO A 41 3.10 9.50 -6.01
C PRO A 41 2.75 10.05 -7.39
N LYS A 42 2.92 9.23 -8.42
CA LYS A 42 2.42 9.55 -9.76
C LYS A 42 1.00 9.01 -9.88
N ILE A 43 0.08 9.86 -10.30
CA ILE A 43 -1.31 9.49 -10.58
C ILE A 43 -1.53 9.58 -12.09
N ASP A 44 -2.10 8.53 -12.67
CA ASP A 44 -2.54 8.52 -14.07
C ASP A 44 -4.04 8.23 -14.13
N ILE A 45 -4.76 9.08 -14.88
CA ILE A 45 -6.20 8.99 -15.05
C ILE A 45 -6.46 8.67 -16.52
N GLN A 46 -6.89 7.44 -16.78
CA GLN A 46 -7.28 6.96 -18.10
C GLN A 46 -8.77 6.60 -18.06
N THR A 47 -9.17 5.45 -18.57
CA THR A 47 -10.49 4.84 -18.24
C THR A 47 -10.53 4.28 -16.81
N THR A 48 -9.37 4.27 -16.14
CA THR A 48 -9.18 3.84 -14.75
C THR A 48 -8.19 4.80 -14.09
N VAL A 49 -8.23 4.91 -12.75
CA VAL A 49 -7.25 5.69 -12.00
C VAL A 49 -6.18 4.74 -11.49
N SER A 50 -4.91 5.04 -11.76
CA SER A 50 -3.78 4.29 -11.23
C SER A 50 -2.81 5.19 -10.49
N ALA A 51 -2.13 4.63 -9.49
CA ALA A 51 -1.04 5.30 -8.79
C ALA A 51 0.21 4.43 -8.78
N THR A 52 1.34 5.11 -8.87
CA THR A 52 2.66 4.53 -8.71
C THR A 52 3.38 5.24 -7.58
N LEU A 53 3.79 4.49 -6.56
CA LEU A 53 4.47 4.99 -5.38
C LEU A 53 5.87 4.39 -5.32
N ASP A 54 6.89 5.25 -5.25
CA ASP A 54 8.25 4.79 -4.98
C ASP A 54 8.43 4.66 -3.45
N ILE A 55 8.69 3.43 -3.00
CA ILE A 55 8.75 3.04 -1.60
C ILE A 55 10.19 2.73 -1.20
N ASN A 56 10.60 3.27 -0.06
CA ASN A 56 11.84 2.93 0.63
C ASN A 56 11.50 2.13 1.88
N CYS A 57 12.07 0.93 2.02
CA CYS A 57 11.85 0.05 3.16
C CYS A 57 13.17 -0.29 3.87
N ASN A 58 13.22 0.03 5.16
CA ASN A 58 14.31 -0.33 6.06
C ASN A 58 13.95 -1.60 6.83
N PHE A 59 14.83 -2.60 6.81
CA PHE A 59 14.76 -3.77 7.67
C PHE A 59 15.65 -3.54 8.88
N ILE A 60 15.06 -3.42 10.06
CA ILE A 60 15.74 -2.95 11.27
C ILE A 60 15.73 -4.09 12.30
N VAL A 61 16.91 -4.57 12.69
CA VAL A 61 17.05 -5.61 13.72
C VAL A 61 17.15 -4.96 15.08
N ARG A 62 16.36 -5.45 16.04
CA ARG A 62 16.45 -5.05 17.44
C ARG A 62 17.53 -5.89 18.13
N VAL A 63 18.70 -5.30 18.35
CA VAL A 63 19.88 -5.98 18.92
C VAL A 63 20.02 -5.79 20.44
N GLY A 64 19.14 -5.00 21.04
CA GLY A 64 19.01 -4.81 22.48
C GLY A 64 17.70 -4.08 22.82
N PRO A 65 17.45 -3.76 24.10
CA PRO A 65 16.23 -3.09 24.55
C PRO A 65 15.96 -1.77 23.81
N ASP A 66 17.00 -0.94 23.65
CA ASP A 66 16.93 0.37 22.99
C ASP A 66 17.84 0.45 21.75
N ALA A 67 18.53 -0.64 21.41
CA ALA A 67 19.48 -0.69 20.32
C ALA A 67 18.83 -1.28 19.05
N LYS A 68 18.82 -0.49 17.97
CA LYS A 68 18.29 -0.86 16.67
C LYS A 68 19.32 -0.62 15.59
N VAL A 69 19.46 -1.58 14.67
CA VAL A 69 20.41 -1.49 13.55
C VAL A 69 19.68 -1.82 12.26
N THR A 70 19.78 -0.94 11.26
CA THR A 70 19.29 -1.24 9.91
C THR A 70 20.18 -2.33 9.30
N ALA A 71 19.61 -3.50 9.05
CA ALA A 71 20.28 -4.62 8.40
C ALA A 71 20.47 -4.37 6.91
N PHE A 72 19.44 -3.87 6.24
CA PHE A 72 19.50 -3.49 4.84
C PHE A 72 18.33 -2.58 4.48
N THR A 73 18.50 -1.84 3.39
CA THR A 73 17.51 -0.92 2.84
C THR A 73 17.21 -1.31 1.40
N ILE A 74 15.92 -1.45 1.08
CA ILE A 74 15.47 -1.68 -0.28
C ILE A 74 14.67 -0.49 -0.79
N ILE A 75 14.73 -0.29 -2.09
CA ILE A 75 13.77 0.54 -2.82
C ILE A 75 12.93 -0.38 -3.70
N THR A 76 11.63 -0.15 -3.71
CA THR A 76 10.65 -0.87 -4.54
C THR A 76 9.59 0.11 -5.00
N GLN A 77 8.83 -0.24 -6.02
CA GLN A 77 7.70 0.53 -6.50
C GLN A 77 6.41 -0.22 -6.23
N LEU A 78 5.43 0.45 -5.64
CA LEU A 78 4.06 -0.06 -5.50
C LEU A 78 3.22 0.56 -6.62
N SER A 79 2.69 -0.28 -7.49
CA SER A 79 1.68 0.11 -8.47
C SER A 79 0.32 -0.36 -7.98
N THR A 80 -0.71 0.48 -8.11
CA THR A 80 -2.07 0.15 -7.70
C THR A 80 -3.07 0.83 -8.63
N GLN A 81 -4.21 0.19 -8.82
CA GLN A 81 -5.35 0.75 -9.53
C GLN A 81 -6.51 0.97 -8.55
N PHE A 82 -7.24 2.06 -8.73
CA PHE A 82 -8.38 2.41 -7.90
C PHE A 82 -9.67 2.16 -8.67
N SER A 83 -10.64 1.62 -7.96
CA SER A 83 -12.05 1.73 -8.30
C SER A 83 -12.72 2.71 -7.35
N SER A 84 -13.68 3.46 -7.85
CA SER A 84 -14.46 4.37 -7.03
C SER A 84 -15.94 4.22 -7.35
N SER A 85 -16.75 4.48 -6.33
CA SER A 85 -18.19 4.57 -6.44
C SER A 85 -18.68 5.79 -5.69
N ILE A 86 -19.89 6.22 -6.02
CA ILE A 86 -20.55 7.34 -5.36
C ILE A 86 -21.71 6.82 -4.54
N LYS A 87 -21.82 7.31 -3.31
CA LYS A 87 -22.90 7.00 -2.39
C LYS A 87 -23.56 8.27 -1.89
N ASN A 88 -24.88 8.33 -1.98
CA ASN A 88 -25.69 9.39 -1.36
C ASN A 88 -26.06 8.92 0.06
N GLN A 89 -25.54 9.60 1.08
CA GLN A 89 -25.83 9.30 2.49
C GLN A 89 -25.80 10.58 3.33
N ASP A 90 -26.65 10.65 4.35
CA ASP A 90 -26.71 11.76 5.32
C ASP A 90 -26.82 13.17 4.69
N GLY A 91 -27.53 13.30 3.56
CA GLY A 91 -27.69 14.58 2.86
C GLY A 91 -26.43 15.06 2.12
N GLY A 92 -25.43 14.20 1.91
CA GLY A 92 -24.22 14.50 1.14
C GLY A 92 -23.90 13.43 0.10
N ILE A 93 -22.93 13.75 -0.78
CA ILE A 93 -22.31 12.80 -1.69
C ILE A 93 -20.96 12.36 -1.11
N TYR A 94 -20.73 11.06 -1.07
CA TYR A 94 -19.47 10.46 -0.66
C TYR A 94 -18.86 9.68 -1.81
N MET A 95 -17.59 9.97 -2.10
CA MET A 95 -16.77 9.12 -2.95
C MET A 95 -16.19 8.00 -2.09
N ILE A 96 -16.53 6.77 -2.44
CA ILE A 96 -15.97 5.57 -1.84
C ILE A 96 -14.91 5.04 -2.78
N VAL A 97 -13.68 4.95 -2.29
CA VAL A 97 -12.52 4.48 -3.05
C VAL A 97 -12.12 3.11 -2.55
N SER A 98 -11.77 2.22 -3.46
CA SER A 98 -11.17 0.93 -3.15
C SER A 98 -10.02 0.65 -4.11
N LEU A 99 -9.01 -0.04 -3.61
CA LEU A 99 -7.87 -0.53 -4.39
C LEU A 99 -8.26 -1.85 -5.05
N ASP A 100 -7.94 -1.99 -6.34
CA ASP A 100 -8.05 -3.24 -7.06
C ASP A 100 -6.89 -4.15 -6.70
N ASN A 101 -7.21 -5.22 -5.99
CA ASN A 101 -6.22 -6.16 -5.53
C ASN A 101 -5.51 -6.92 -6.67
N THR A 102 -6.16 -7.14 -7.81
CA THR A 102 -5.57 -7.86 -8.95
C THR A 102 -4.53 -7.02 -9.66
N ASN A 103 -4.69 -5.69 -9.61
CA ASN A 103 -3.83 -4.70 -10.24
C ASN A 103 -3.01 -3.91 -9.21
N THR A 104 -2.77 -4.50 -8.03
CA THR A 104 -1.89 -3.93 -7.01
C THR A 104 -0.71 -4.85 -6.75
N GLU A 105 0.50 -4.35 -6.98
CA GLU A 105 1.72 -5.13 -6.84
C GLU A 105 2.96 -4.29 -6.50
N PHE A 106 3.92 -4.92 -5.85
CA PHE A 106 5.28 -4.40 -5.71
C PHE A 106 6.16 -4.88 -6.85
N SER A 107 6.91 -3.94 -7.44
CA SER A 107 7.84 -4.17 -8.54
C SER A 107 9.20 -3.50 -8.26
N THR A 108 10.13 -3.67 -9.21
CA THR A 108 11.40 -2.92 -9.28
C THR A 108 12.22 -2.90 -7.96
N PHE A 109 12.43 -4.07 -7.38
CA PHE A 109 13.23 -4.22 -6.16
C PHE A 109 14.71 -3.92 -6.43
N SER A 110 15.28 -3.02 -5.66
CA SER A 110 16.70 -2.68 -5.66
C SER A 110 17.23 -2.58 -4.23
N LEU A 111 18.48 -2.99 -4.04
CA LEU A 111 19.17 -2.91 -2.76
C LEU A 111 19.94 -1.59 -2.71
N LEU A 112 19.60 -0.71 -1.76
CA LEU A 112 20.28 0.57 -1.60
C LEU A 112 21.53 0.41 -0.72
N ASN A 113 21.40 -0.31 0.39
CA ASN A 113 22.50 -0.65 1.29
C ASN A 113 22.23 -2.00 1.97
N SER A 114 23.29 -2.67 2.43
CA SER A 114 23.18 -3.93 3.17
C SER A 114 24.38 -4.15 4.07
N ASN A 115 24.12 -4.30 5.36
CA ASN A 115 25.07 -4.71 6.38
C ASN A 115 25.16 -6.25 6.51
N ILE A 116 24.37 -6.99 5.72
CA ILE A 116 24.35 -8.46 5.70
C ILE A 116 24.92 -9.07 4.40
N GLY A 117 25.47 -8.22 3.53
CA GLY A 117 25.95 -8.63 2.21
C GLY A 117 24.83 -8.84 1.19
N VAL A 118 25.12 -9.60 0.14
CA VAL A 118 24.23 -9.82 -1.00
C VAL A 118 23.25 -10.96 -0.72
N PHE A 119 22.01 -10.82 -1.18
CA PHE A 119 20.98 -11.86 -1.13
C PHE A 119 20.00 -11.70 -2.32
N SER A 120 19.10 -12.68 -2.49
CA SER A 120 18.15 -12.68 -3.61
C SER A 120 16.98 -11.73 -3.37
N LEU A 121 16.91 -10.65 -4.16
CA LEU A 121 15.77 -9.72 -4.15
C LEU A 121 14.49 -10.36 -4.70
N THR A 122 14.58 -11.36 -5.58
CA THR A 122 13.42 -12.07 -6.13
C THR A 122 12.59 -12.76 -5.05
N LYS A 123 13.25 -13.39 -4.07
CA LYS A 123 12.55 -14.01 -2.93
C LYS A 123 11.82 -12.96 -2.09
N LEU A 124 12.46 -11.80 -1.89
CA LEU A 124 11.86 -10.69 -1.15
C LEU A 124 10.65 -10.12 -1.90
N ALA A 125 10.75 -9.95 -3.22
CA ALA A 125 9.63 -9.52 -4.06
C ALA A 125 8.43 -10.48 -3.94
N GLY A 126 8.69 -11.79 -3.96
CA GLY A 126 7.64 -12.80 -3.73
C GLY A 126 6.98 -12.68 -2.36
N ALA A 127 7.76 -12.38 -1.31
CA ALA A 127 7.21 -12.18 0.03
C ALA A 127 6.35 -10.91 0.15
N PHE A 128 6.78 -9.78 -0.42
CA PHE A 128 5.99 -8.54 -0.45
C PHE A 128 4.66 -8.74 -1.18
N ASN A 129 4.70 -9.34 -2.37
CA ASN A 129 3.50 -9.58 -3.17
C ASN A 129 2.58 -10.65 -2.56
N TYR A 130 3.10 -11.58 -1.76
CA TYR A 130 2.25 -12.50 -1.01
C TYR A 130 1.35 -11.76 0.01
N TYR A 131 1.88 -10.73 0.67
CA TYR A 131 1.12 -9.95 1.66
C TYR A 131 0.22 -8.88 1.05
N ILE A 132 0.32 -8.61 -0.27
CA ILE A 132 -0.41 -7.51 -0.90
C ILE A 132 -1.91 -7.66 -0.72
N TYR A 133 -2.44 -8.88 -0.84
CA TYR A 133 -3.87 -9.17 -0.65
C TYR A 133 -4.38 -8.70 0.71
N ALA A 134 -3.65 -9.05 1.78
CA ALA A 134 -4.06 -8.70 3.13
C ALA A 134 -3.93 -7.18 3.38
N LEU A 135 -2.90 -6.55 2.81
CA LEU A 135 -2.70 -5.10 2.91
C LEU A 135 -3.80 -4.33 2.18
N VAL A 136 -4.14 -4.73 0.95
CA VAL A 136 -5.20 -4.14 0.15
C VAL A 136 -6.55 -4.30 0.83
N LEU A 137 -6.88 -5.49 1.34
CA LEU A 137 -8.12 -5.72 2.07
C LEU A 137 -8.26 -4.78 3.28
N LYS A 138 -7.19 -4.66 4.07
CA LYS A 138 -7.16 -3.77 5.23
C LYS A 138 -7.26 -2.29 4.83
N ALA A 139 -6.60 -1.88 3.76
CA ALA A 139 -6.69 -0.53 3.22
C ALA A 139 -8.11 -0.22 2.74
N ASN A 140 -8.73 -1.12 1.96
CA ASN A 140 -10.10 -0.96 1.47
C ASN A 140 -11.11 -0.86 2.60
N THR A 141 -10.97 -1.66 3.66
CA THR A 141 -11.85 -1.55 4.85
C THR A 141 -11.78 -0.14 5.47
N MET A 142 -10.59 0.47 5.55
CA MET A 142 -10.44 1.85 6.05
C MET A 142 -10.98 2.91 5.07
N LEU A 143 -10.75 2.74 3.77
CA LEU A 143 -11.23 3.67 2.74
C LEU A 143 -12.76 3.65 2.63
N GLU A 144 -13.37 2.47 2.67
CA GLU A 144 -14.83 2.27 2.58
C GLU A 144 -15.57 2.83 3.80
N THR A 145 -14.97 2.73 4.98
CA THR A 145 -15.57 3.23 6.23
C THR A 145 -15.51 4.74 6.36
N THR A 146 -14.48 5.39 5.81
CA THR A 146 -14.31 6.84 5.93
C THR A 146 -15.07 7.57 4.82
N GLY A 147 -14.89 7.14 3.58
CA GLY A 147 -15.35 7.87 2.39
C GLY A 147 -14.77 9.30 2.29
N ILE A 148 -14.86 9.90 1.11
CA ILE A 148 -14.51 11.31 0.91
C ILE A 148 -15.80 12.07 0.68
N ARG A 149 -16.23 12.89 1.65
CA ARG A 149 -17.39 13.75 1.50
C ARG A 149 -17.06 14.85 0.49
N LEU A 150 -17.86 14.96 -0.56
CA LEU A 150 -17.72 16.03 -1.54
C LEU A 150 -18.29 17.33 -0.98
N PRO A 151 -17.62 18.47 -1.21
CA PRO A 151 -18.15 19.76 -0.82
C PRO A 151 -19.38 20.09 -1.67
N LEU A 152 -20.54 20.25 -1.02
CA LEU A 152 -21.76 20.73 -1.67
C LEU A 152 -22.07 22.15 -1.17
N PRO A 153 -22.61 23.03 -2.03
CA PRO A 153 -23.12 24.32 -1.58
C PRO A 153 -24.23 24.16 -0.54
N ASN A 154 -24.36 25.15 0.36
CA ASN A 154 -25.42 25.16 1.37
C ASN A 154 -26.80 25.11 0.70
N GLY A 155 -27.70 24.29 1.25
CA GLY A 155 -29.07 24.11 0.73
C GLY A 155 -29.20 23.17 -0.47
N VAL A 156 -28.09 22.64 -1.00
CA VAL A 156 -28.12 21.65 -2.07
C VAL A 156 -28.14 20.24 -1.47
N GLN A 157 -29.21 19.50 -1.78
CA GLN A 157 -29.29 18.06 -1.59
C GLN A 157 -29.15 17.34 -2.93
N VAL A 158 -28.84 16.05 -2.88
CA VAL A 158 -28.52 15.27 -4.09
C VAL A 158 -29.44 14.08 -4.21
N GLN A 159 -30.19 14.01 -5.32
CA GLN A 159 -31.12 12.93 -5.61
C GLN A 159 -30.41 11.71 -6.21
N LYS A 160 -29.54 11.99 -7.18
CA LYS A 160 -28.78 11.00 -7.96
C LYS A 160 -27.39 11.58 -8.22
N ALA A 161 -26.38 10.71 -8.21
CA ALA A 161 -25.04 11.07 -8.61
C ALA A 161 -24.40 9.92 -9.40
N SER A 162 -23.54 10.27 -10.35
CA SER A 162 -22.74 9.34 -11.13
C SER A 162 -21.28 9.78 -11.12
N PHE A 163 -20.40 8.80 -11.25
CA PHE A 163 -18.96 9.02 -11.36
C PHE A 163 -18.49 8.55 -12.72
N ASN A 164 -17.90 9.45 -13.49
CA ASN A 164 -17.40 9.19 -14.82
C ASN A 164 -15.89 9.44 -14.84
N ILE A 165 -15.15 8.56 -15.51
CA ILE A 165 -13.70 8.71 -15.67
C ILE A 165 -13.40 8.86 -17.15
N TYR A 166 -12.63 9.89 -17.48
CA TYR A 166 -12.14 10.19 -18.82
C TYR A 166 -10.62 10.26 -18.78
N GLN A 167 -10.00 10.18 -19.96
CA GLN A 167 -8.57 10.40 -20.04
C GLN A 167 -8.20 11.80 -19.53
N GLY A 168 -7.39 11.84 -18.47
CA GLY A 168 -6.93 13.05 -17.81
C GLY A 168 -7.90 13.67 -16.79
N ALA A 169 -9.12 13.14 -16.62
CA ALA A 169 -10.12 13.75 -15.74
C ALA A 169 -11.08 12.74 -15.10
N ALA A 170 -11.56 13.06 -13.91
CA ALA A 170 -12.69 12.38 -13.29
C ALA A 170 -13.80 13.40 -13.03
N GLU A 171 -15.03 13.02 -13.33
CA GLU A 171 -16.21 13.87 -13.26
C GLU A 171 -17.26 13.26 -12.32
N ILE A 172 -17.91 14.14 -11.58
CA ILE A 172 -19.03 13.78 -10.71
C ILE A 172 -20.22 14.57 -11.19
N ASP A 173 -21.15 13.85 -11.81
CA ASP A 173 -22.45 14.40 -12.19
C ASP A 173 -23.45 14.16 -11.08
N PHE A 174 -24.31 15.13 -10.82
CA PHE A 174 -25.39 14.95 -9.87
C PHE A 174 -26.63 15.76 -10.21
N GLN A 175 -27.79 15.24 -9.78
CA GLN A 175 -29.07 15.93 -9.88
C GLN A 175 -29.38 16.63 -8.56
N PRO A 176 -29.35 17.98 -8.50
CA PRO A 176 -29.61 18.72 -7.28
C PRO A 176 -31.11 18.75 -6.95
N ILE A 177 -31.41 18.81 -5.66
CA ILE A 177 -32.70 19.21 -5.11
C ILE A 177 -32.44 20.40 -4.20
N PHE A 178 -33.21 21.47 -4.40
CA PHE A 178 -33.16 22.65 -3.54
C PHE A 178 -34.21 22.46 -2.44
N GLY A 179 -33.72 22.40 -1.19
CA GLY A 179 -34.56 22.35 0.01
C GLY A 179 -34.98 23.74 0.48
#